data_AF-A0A6M3M5N0-F1
#
_entry.id   AF-A0A6M3M5N0-F1
#
_cell.length_a   1.000
_cell.length_b   1.000
_cell.length_c   1.000
_cell.angle_alpha   90.00
_cell.angle_beta   90.00
_cell.angle_gamma   90.00
#
_symmetry.space_group_name_H-M   'P 1'
#
loop_
_entity.id
_entity.type
_entity.pdbx_description
1 polymer ?
#
loop_
_entity_poly.entity_id
_entity_poly.type
_entity_poly.pdbx_seq_one_letter_code
_entity_poly.pdbx_strand_id
1 'polypeptide(L)'
;MTKDPSFLFYPEAFIMGTIGMSSAEKGDYITLLCIQHQQGGLIPKSTFESIVGVSNFIRSKFIETEEGWFNIRLMKEIEKRQVKSTNMSENAKIRWLRYKENAKAMQLHSKSNATAMQPKDKDKDKDKDKDINKKLRSKLEIEDEAKKFQERGESDRKSPVKAISSTKQFIDWYCQEYQSRFGEKYIMSGAKEGSIIKGLLTSISLEDLQDKTIKFFESTDDFILRAGFTIGVFKSQINKLHPVRQAFSQLPEKTRKNIAAYQSIAKKEGWND
;
A
#
# COMPACT_ATOMS: atom_id res chain seq x y z
N MET A 1 -20.57 -4.05 -5.99
CA MET A 1 -20.28 -3.21 -4.81
C MET A 1 -21.04 -1.91 -4.97
N THR A 2 -21.80 -1.50 -3.98
CA THR A 2 -22.46 -0.19 -3.94
C THR A 2 -21.36 0.88 -3.92
N LYS A 3 -21.41 1.82 -4.87
CA LYS A 3 -20.47 2.96 -4.91
C LYS A 3 -20.70 3.78 -3.64
N ASP A 4 -19.62 4.22 -2.98
CA ASP A 4 -19.74 5.10 -1.81
C ASP A 4 -20.48 6.37 -2.25
N PRO A 5 -21.67 6.68 -1.70
CA PRO A 5 -22.47 7.83 -2.12
C PRO A 5 -21.86 9.16 -1.66
N SER A 6 -20.80 9.12 -0.85
CA SER A 6 -20.22 10.29 -0.21
C SER A 6 -18.76 10.49 -0.59
N PHE A 7 -18.30 11.74 -0.54
CA PHE A 7 -16.89 12.09 -0.50
C PHE A 7 -16.66 13.20 0.52
N LEU A 8 -15.42 13.35 0.99
CA LEU A 8 -15.09 14.34 1.99
C LEU A 8 -14.96 15.71 1.33
N PHE A 9 -15.86 16.63 1.69
CA PHE A 9 -15.90 17.99 1.16
C PHE A 9 -15.40 18.98 2.21
N TYR A 10 -14.47 19.84 1.81
CA TYR A 10 -13.87 20.86 2.68
C TYR A 10 -14.33 22.25 2.22
N PRO A 11 -15.29 22.88 2.93
CA PRO A 11 -15.86 24.16 2.51
C PRO A 11 -14.83 25.27 2.37
N GLU A 12 -13.86 25.34 3.28
CA GLU A 12 -12.77 26.32 3.24
C GLU A 12 -11.92 26.20 1.96
N ALA A 13 -11.54 24.96 1.60
CA ALA A 13 -10.77 24.72 0.39
C ALA A 13 -11.58 24.98 -0.89
N PHE A 14 -12.89 24.74 -0.85
CA PHE A 14 -13.78 25.07 -1.96
C PHE A 14 -13.89 26.59 -2.14
N ILE A 15 -14.10 27.34 -1.06
CA ILE A 15 -14.19 28.81 -1.10
C ILE A 15 -12.88 29.40 -1.61
N MET A 16 -11.74 28.99 -1.04
CA MET A 16 -10.42 29.46 -1.46
C MET A 16 -10.12 29.08 -2.92
N GLY A 17 -10.48 27.86 -3.32
CA GLY A 17 -10.26 27.34 -4.66
C GLY A 17 -11.13 27.99 -5.74
N THR A 18 -12.22 28.65 -5.36
CA THR A 18 -13.22 29.24 -6.26
C THR A 18 -13.36 30.76 -6.09
N ILE A 19 -12.50 31.42 -5.32
CA ILE A 19 -12.63 32.84 -4.99
C ILE A 19 -12.69 33.75 -6.23
N GLY A 20 -11.94 33.41 -7.29
CA GLY A 20 -11.91 34.14 -8.56
C GLY A 20 -12.93 33.66 -9.61
N MET A 21 -13.82 32.73 -9.27
CA MET A 21 -14.83 32.19 -10.18
C MET A 21 -16.18 32.89 -10.00
N SER A 22 -16.89 33.06 -11.10
CA SER A 22 -18.30 33.47 -11.08
C SER A 22 -19.20 32.43 -10.42
N SER A 23 -20.40 32.82 -10.00
CA SER A 23 -21.37 31.89 -9.41
C SER A 23 -21.78 30.76 -10.37
N ALA A 24 -21.82 31.03 -11.67
CA ALA A 24 -22.06 30.02 -12.70
C ALA A 24 -20.91 29.01 -12.74
N GLU A 25 -19.67 29.49 -12.83
CA GLU A 25 -18.48 28.62 -12.86
C GLU A 25 -18.31 27.81 -11.57
N LYS A 26 -18.70 28.36 -10.42
CA LYS A 26 -18.78 27.63 -9.15
C LYS A 26 -19.78 26.47 -9.23
N GLY A 27 -20.94 26.72 -9.82
CA GLY A 27 -21.98 25.72 -10.08
C GLY A 27 -21.49 24.61 -11.01
N ASP A 28 -20.81 24.97 -12.09
CA ASP A 28 -20.23 24.01 -13.03
C ASP A 28 -19.13 23.19 -12.35
N TYR A 29 -18.25 23.84 -11.57
CA TYR A 29 -17.17 23.17 -10.86
C TYR A 29 -17.69 22.13 -9.87
N ILE A 30 -18.66 22.49 -9.01
CA ILE A 30 -19.22 21.53 -8.05
C ILE A 30 -19.98 20.40 -8.75
N THR A 31 -20.67 20.70 -9.85
CA THR A 31 -21.38 19.70 -10.66
C THR A 31 -20.40 18.67 -11.25
N LEU A 32 -19.27 19.12 -11.78
CA LEU A 32 -18.23 18.24 -12.30
C LEU A 32 -17.60 17.36 -11.22
N LEU A 33 -17.37 17.89 -10.01
CA LEU A 33 -16.90 17.09 -8.88
C LEU A 33 -17.89 15.97 -8.52
N CYS A 34 -19.19 16.27 -8.51
CA CYS A 34 -20.24 15.27 -8.28
C CYS A 34 -20.26 14.21 -9.39
N ILE A 35 -20.20 14.60 -10.66
CA ILE A 35 -20.16 13.66 -11.79
C ILE A 35 -18.95 12.74 -11.71
N GLN A 36 -17.76 13.32 -11.48
CA GLN A 36 -16.51 12.57 -11.35
C GLN A 36 -16.63 11.50 -10.25
N HIS A 37 -17.21 11.85 -9.10
CA HIS A 37 -17.41 10.92 -8.00
C HIS A 37 -18.39 9.79 -8.35
N GLN A 38 -19.53 10.09 -8.96
CA GLN A 38 -20.54 9.10 -9.36
C GLN A 38 -20.02 8.12 -10.43
N GLN A 39 -19.16 8.61 -11.33
CA GLN A 39 -18.56 7.81 -12.40
C GLN A 39 -17.33 7.02 -11.95
N GLY A 40 -16.86 7.21 -10.71
CA GLY A 40 -15.74 6.45 -10.16
C GLY A 40 -14.37 7.04 -10.49
N GLY A 41 -14.30 8.32 -10.82
CA GLY A 41 -13.05 9.09 -10.87
C GLY A 41 -12.78 9.83 -12.18
N LEU A 42 -13.48 9.50 -13.26
CA LEU A 42 -13.28 10.08 -14.58
C LEU A 42 -14.56 10.72 -15.10
N ILE A 43 -14.42 11.88 -15.74
CA ILE A 43 -15.49 12.57 -16.45
C ILE A 43 -15.26 12.39 -17.96
N PRO A 44 -16.23 11.85 -18.74
CA PRO A 44 -16.12 11.77 -20.19
C PRO A 44 -15.88 13.14 -20.82
N LYS A 45 -15.07 13.19 -21.89
CA LYS A 45 -14.71 14.44 -22.58
C LYS A 45 -15.94 15.21 -23.08
N SER A 46 -16.92 14.51 -23.66
CA SER A 46 -18.16 15.11 -24.14
C SER A 46 -18.96 15.80 -23.02
N THR A 47 -19.08 15.15 -21.86
CA THR A 47 -19.76 15.71 -20.69
C THR A 47 -19.02 16.91 -20.13
N PHE A 48 -17.69 16.83 -20.05
CA PHE A 48 -16.86 17.92 -19.56
C PHE A 48 -16.97 19.16 -20.45
N GLU A 49 -16.86 19.00 -21.78
CA GLU A 49 -16.97 20.10 -22.74
C GLU A 49 -18.36 20.74 -22.74
N SER A 50 -19.43 19.94 -22.61
CA SER A 50 -20.80 20.44 -22.55
C SER A 50 -21.08 21.31 -21.34
N ILE A 51 -20.41 21.07 -20.21
CA ILE A 51 -20.62 21.82 -18.95
C ILE A 51 -19.67 23.01 -18.87
N VAL A 52 -18.38 22.82 -19.20
CA VAL A 52 -17.36 23.85 -19.03
C VAL A 52 -17.37 24.88 -20.15
N GLY A 53 -17.75 24.48 -21.38
CA GLY A 53 -17.68 25.34 -22.56
C GLY A 53 -16.29 25.96 -22.73
N VAL A 54 -16.24 27.31 -22.68
CA VAL A 54 -15.05 28.14 -22.91
C VAL A 54 -14.35 28.62 -21.63
N SER A 55 -14.84 28.25 -20.43
CA SER A 55 -14.27 28.76 -19.18
C SER A 55 -12.90 28.16 -18.86
N ASN A 56 -11.86 28.99 -18.98
CA ASN A 56 -10.46 28.59 -18.74
C ASN A 56 -10.16 28.29 -17.26
N PHE A 57 -10.85 28.96 -16.33
CA PHE A 57 -10.63 28.75 -14.89
C PHE A 57 -10.96 27.34 -14.44
N ILE A 58 -12.08 26.78 -14.92
CA ILE A 58 -12.47 25.41 -14.58
C ILE A 58 -11.50 24.42 -15.24
N ARG A 59 -11.15 24.61 -16.51
CA ARG A 59 -10.19 23.75 -17.22
C ARG A 59 -8.87 23.63 -16.46
N SER A 60 -8.36 24.72 -15.88
CA SER A 60 -7.11 24.71 -15.09
C SER A 60 -7.16 23.82 -13.84
N LYS A 61 -8.35 23.48 -13.32
CA LYS A 61 -8.54 22.65 -12.13
C LYS A 61 -8.62 21.16 -12.43
N PHE A 62 -8.72 20.77 -13.70
CA PHE A 62 -8.81 19.38 -14.13
C PHE A 62 -7.63 19.01 -15.03
N ILE A 63 -7.25 17.73 -14.98
CA ILE A 63 -6.26 17.17 -15.89
C ILE A 63 -6.98 16.35 -16.95
N GLU A 64 -6.59 16.55 -18.21
CA GLU A 64 -7.02 15.73 -19.34
C GLU A 64 -6.20 14.44 -19.45
N THR A 65 -6.90 13.33 -19.70
CA THR A 65 -6.33 12.02 -20.06
C THR A 65 -6.90 11.55 -21.40
N GLU A 66 -6.46 10.38 -21.85
CA GLU A 66 -6.98 9.75 -23.07
C GLU A 66 -8.48 9.48 -22.95
N GLU A 67 -8.96 9.03 -21.78
CA GLU A 67 -10.35 8.63 -21.56
C GLU A 67 -11.26 9.75 -21.06
N GLY A 68 -10.72 10.84 -20.49
CA GLY A 68 -11.56 11.88 -19.89
C GLY A 68 -10.82 12.97 -19.13
N TRP A 69 -11.51 13.57 -18.18
CA TRP A 69 -11.01 14.62 -17.31
C TRP A 69 -11.18 14.23 -15.85
N PHE A 70 -10.26 14.63 -14.99
CA PHE A 70 -10.40 14.40 -13.56
C PHE A 70 -9.74 15.49 -12.70
N ASN A 71 -10.30 15.71 -11.52
CA ASN A 71 -9.68 16.52 -10.48
C ASN A 71 -8.77 15.65 -9.60
N ILE A 72 -7.49 16.03 -9.51
CA ILE A 72 -6.44 15.27 -8.78
C ILE A 72 -6.79 15.09 -7.30
N ARG A 73 -7.30 16.15 -6.66
CA ARG A 73 -7.60 16.12 -5.22
C ARG A 73 -8.73 15.13 -4.94
N LEU A 74 -9.79 15.18 -5.74
CA LEU A 74 -10.91 14.26 -5.60
C LEU A 74 -10.49 12.81 -5.86
N MET A 75 -9.65 12.56 -6.87
CA MET A 75 -9.11 11.21 -7.13
C MET A 75 -8.38 10.61 -5.93
N LYS A 76 -7.48 11.40 -5.31
CA LYS A 76 -6.76 10.95 -4.12
C LYS A 76 -7.70 10.60 -2.96
N GLU A 77 -8.78 11.34 -2.79
CA GLU A 77 -9.77 11.05 -1.74
C GLU A 77 -10.61 9.80 -2.05
N ILE A 78 -10.98 9.57 -3.31
CA ILE A 78 -11.65 8.35 -3.75
C ILE A 78 -10.76 7.13 -3.52
N GLU A 79 -9.48 7.20 -3.91
CA GLU A 79 -8.52 6.11 -3.75
C GLU A 79 -8.29 5.76 -2.26
N LYS A 80 -8.06 6.77 -1.41
CA LYS A 80 -7.93 6.57 0.04
C LYS A 80 -9.14 5.85 0.64
N ARG A 81 -10.35 6.21 0.22
CA ARG A 81 -11.58 5.57 0.69
C ARG A 81 -11.70 4.14 0.18
N GLN A 82 -11.32 3.89 -1.07
CA GLN A 82 -11.31 2.56 -1.63
C GLN A 82 -10.37 1.63 -0.85
N VAL A 83 -9.13 2.07 -0.59
CA VAL A 83 -8.14 1.32 0.19
C VAL A 83 -8.64 1.04 1.61
N LYS A 84 -9.25 2.03 2.27
CA LYS A 84 -9.83 1.84 3.61
C LYS A 84 -10.95 0.81 3.59
N SER A 85 -11.83 0.88 2.60
CA SER A 85 -12.95 -0.05 2.42
C SER A 85 -12.48 -1.48 2.16
N THR A 86 -11.49 -1.66 1.28
CA THR A 86 -10.92 -2.99 0.99
C THR A 86 -10.26 -3.58 2.22
N ASN A 87 -9.44 -2.80 2.93
CA ASN A 87 -8.77 -3.25 4.16
C ASN A 87 -9.78 -3.64 5.25
N MET A 88 -10.85 -2.86 5.42
CA MET A 88 -11.93 -3.19 6.37
C MET A 88 -12.64 -4.49 5.98
N SER A 89 -12.95 -4.67 4.70
CA SER A 89 -13.60 -5.88 4.17
C SER A 89 -12.70 -7.12 4.32
N GLU A 90 -11.41 -7.00 4.01
CA GLU A 90 -10.43 -8.07 4.18
C GLU A 90 -10.24 -8.44 5.65
N ASN A 91 -10.11 -7.46 6.54
CA ASN A 91 -10.02 -7.70 7.97
C ASN A 91 -11.29 -8.37 8.51
N ALA A 92 -12.48 -7.97 8.03
CA ALA A 92 -13.73 -8.62 8.39
C ALA A 92 -13.77 -10.08 7.90
N LYS A 93 -13.29 -10.36 6.67
CA LYS A 93 -13.17 -11.72 6.13
C LYS A 93 -12.18 -12.56 6.94
N ILE A 94 -11.00 -12.05 7.27
CA ILE A 94 -10.00 -12.73 8.09
C ILE A 94 -10.60 -13.06 9.47
N ARG A 95 -11.30 -12.10 10.08
CA ARG A 95 -11.97 -12.30 11.36
C ARG A 95 -13.04 -13.39 11.27
N TRP A 96 -13.87 -13.36 10.24
CA TRP A 96 -14.90 -14.38 9.99
C TRP A 96 -14.31 -15.77 9.76
N LEU A 97 -13.26 -15.87 8.94
CA LEU A 97 -12.54 -17.12 8.68
C LEU A 97 -11.94 -17.69 9.97
N ARG A 98 -11.32 -16.84 10.80
CA ARG A 98 -10.79 -17.23 12.11
C ARG A 98 -11.88 -17.75 13.03
N TYR A 99 -13.06 -17.11 13.08
CA TYR A 99 -14.18 -17.63 13.85
C TYR A 99 -14.71 -18.96 13.30
N LYS A 100 -14.74 -19.15 11.98
CA LYS A 100 -15.15 -20.41 11.35
C LYS A 100 -14.19 -21.56 11.65
N GLU A 101 -12.89 -21.29 11.67
CA GLU A 101 -11.86 -22.27 12.06
C GLU A 101 -11.87 -22.54 13.57
N ASN A 102 -11.97 -21.51 14.40
CA ASN A 102 -12.05 -21.66 15.86
C ASN A 102 -13.37 -22.27 16.34
N ALA A 103 -14.47 -22.10 15.61
CA ALA A 103 -15.74 -22.77 15.91
C ALA A 103 -15.64 -24.30 15.72
N LYS A 104 -14.77 -24.79 14.82
CA LYS A 104 -14.41 -26.21 14.77
C LYS A 104 -13.52 -26.64 15.94
N ALA A 105 -12.68 -25.73 16.45
CA ALA A 105 -11.76 -26.01 17.56
C ALA A 105 -12.41 -25.95 18.97
N MET A 106 -13.54 -25.24 19.14
CA MET A 106 -14.25 -25.13 20.43
C MET A 106 -15.32 -26.21 20.67
N GLN A 107 -15.36 -27.30 19.88
CA GLN A 107 -16.36 -28.37 20.03
C GLN A 107 -16.02 -29.46 21.05
N LEU A 108 -15.09 -29.23 21.98
CA LEU A 108 -14.80 -30.17 23.06
C LEU A 108 -14.74 -29.40 24.38
N HIS A 109 -15.50 -29.87 25.36
CA HIS A 109 -15.67 -29.36 26.72
C HIS A 109 -16.82 -28.35 26.95
N SER A 110 -18.06 -28.83 26.83
CA SER A 110 -19.13 -28.51 27.80
C SER A 110 -20.24 -29.57 27.72
N LYS A 111 -20.18 -30.62 28.54
CA LYS A 111 -21.36 -31.39 28.90
C LYS A 111 -22.04 -30.68 30.07
N SER A 112 -22.99 -29.78 29.81
CA SER A 112 -24.14 -29.50 30.70
C SER A 112 -24.95 -28.30 30.21
N ASN A 113 -26.23 -28.58 29.91
CA ASN A 113 -27.43 -27.72 29.91
C ASN A 113 -27.27 -26.20 29.72
N ALA A 114 -27.58 -25.73 28.51
CA ALA A 114 -28.11 -24.39 28.30
C ALA A 114 -29.14 -24.44 27.16
N THR A 115 -30.42 -24.28 27.51
CA THR A 115 -31.49 -24.01 26.56
C THR A 115 -31.22 -22.64 25.91
N ALA A 116 -30.74 -22.63 24.66
CA ALA A 116 -30.48 -21.40 23.91
C ALA A 116 -31.62 -21.14 22.91
N MET A 117 -32.21 -19.94 23.00
CA MET A 117 -33.20 -19.41 22.07
C MET A 117 -32.72 -19.48 20.62
N GLN A 118 -33.58 -19.95 19.72
CA GLN A 118 -33.34 -19.93 18.28
C GLN A 118 -33.40 -18.50 17.73
N PRO A 119 -32.40 -18.02 16.96
CA PRO A 119 -32.63 -16.94 16.03
C PRO A 119 -33.33 -17.50 14.79
N LYS A 120 -34.58 -17.10 14.59
CA LYS A 120 -35.24 -17.24 13.29
C LYS A 120 -34.62 -16.20 12.37
N ASP A 121 -33.74 -16.63 11.47
CA ASP A 121 -33.55 -15.93 10.20
C ASP A 121 -33.49 -16.97 9.08
N LYS A 122 -34.53 -16.93 8.25
CA LYS A 122 -34.61 -17.65 7.00
C LYS A 122 -33.82 -16.84 5.98
N ASP A 123 -32.67 -17.34 5.56
CA ASP A 123 -32.27 -17.13 4.18
C ASP A 123 -31.60 -18.38 3.63
N LYS A 124 -32.27 -18.98 2.64
CA LYS A 124 -31.81 -20.16 1.92
C LYS A 124 -31.12 -19.65 0.67
N ASP A 125 -29.80 -19.74 0.62
CA ASP A 125 -29.13 -19.79 -0.68
C ASP A 125 -28.46 -21.16 -0.85
N LYS A 126 -29.08 -21.95 -1.72
CA LYS A 126 -28.62 -23.27 -2.17
C LYS A 126 -28.01 -23.08 -3.54
N ASP A 127 -26.69 -22.88 -3.64
CA ASP A 127 -25.88 -23.50 -4.68
C ASP A 127 -24.40 -23.14 -4.52
N LYS A 128 -23.53 -24.17 -4.52
CA LYS A 128 -22.08 -24.18 -4.88
C LYS A 128 -21.26 -25.32 -4.26
N ASP A 129 -21.88 -26.39 -3.76
CA ASP A 129 -21.17 -27.50 -3.11
C ASP A 129 -20.63 -28.61 -4.03
N LYS A 130 -20.64 -28.45 -5.36
CA LYS A 130 -20.18 -29.53 -6.27
C LYS A 130 -18.71 -29.43 -6.74
N ASP A 131 -18.06 -28.28 -6.63
CA ASP A 131 -16.75 -28.08 -7.29
C ASP A 131 -15.52 -28.30 -6.37
N ILE A 132 -15.72 -28.31 -5.05
CA ILE A 132 -14.62 -28.48 -4.08
C ILE A 132 -14.16 -29.95 -3.99
N ASN A 133 -15.08 -30.91 -4.18
CA ASN A 133 -14.81 -32.32 -3.95
C ASN A 133 -13.96 -32.97 -5.07
N LYS A 134 -13.94 -32.37 -6.27
CA LYS A 134 -13.10 -32.84 -7.39
C LYS A 134 -11.63 -32.46 -7.22
N LYS A 135 -11.37 -31.27 -6.67
CA LYS A 135 -10.02 -30.72 -6.48
C LYS A 135 -9.29 -31.33 -5.28
N LEU A 136 -10.04 -31.86 -4.30
CA LEU A 136 -9.48 -32.53 -3.13
C LEU A 136 -9.04 -33.97 -3.43
N ARG A 137 -9.78 -34.70 -4.28
CA ARG A 137 -9.42 -36.06 -4.71
C ARG A 137 -8.14 -36.09 -5.55
N SER A 138 -7.96 -35.15 -6.47
CA SER A 138 -6.73 -35.06 -7.27
C SER A 138 -5.49 -34.65 -6.47
N LYS A 139 -5.65 -34.05 -5.28
CA LYS A 139 -4.53 -33.66 -4.40
C LYS A 139 -4.06 -34.82 -3.51
N LEU A 140 -5.01 -35.65 -3.06
CA LEU A 140 -4.71 -36.83 -2.24
C LEU A 140 -4.01 -37.94 -3.04
N GLU A 141 -4.36 -38.12 -4.32
CA GLU A 141 -3.68 -39.09 -5.20
C GLU A 141 -2.22 -38.73 -5.49
N ILE A 142 -1.89 -37.42 -5.56
CA ILE A 142 -0.50 -36.93 -5.75
C ILE A 142 0.33 -37.06 -4.45
N GLU A 143 -0.30 -36.93 -3.28
CA GLU A 143 0.37 -37.05 -1.98
C GLU A 143 0.67 -38.52 -1.60
N ASP A 144 -0.13 -39.48 -2.06
CA ASP A 144 0.10 -40.92 -1.82
C ASP A 144 1.17 -41.53 -2.76
N GLU A 145 1.35 -40.99 -3.97
CA GLU A 145 2.48 -41.36 -4.84
C GLU A 145 3.82 -40.78 -4.34
N ALA A 146 3.81 -39.57 -3.76
CA ALA A 146 5.02 -38.93 -3.21
C ALA A 146 5.57 -39.66 -1.96
N LYS A 147 4.69 -40.25 -1.13
CA LYS A 147 5.09 -41.04 0.05
C LYS A 147 5.77 -42.36 -0.30
N LYS A 148 5.36 -43.02 -1.39
CA LYS A 148 6.01 -44.26 -1.87
C LYS A 148 7.45 -44.05 -2.37
N PHE A 149 7.85 -42.80 -2.64
CA PHE A 149 9.21 -42.45 -3.06
C PHE A 149 10.16 -42.14 -1.90
N GLN A 150 9.64 -41.82 -0.69
CA GLN A 150 10.45 -41.43 0.48
C GLN A 150 10.94 -42.59 1.35
N GLU A 151 10.35 -43.79 1.25
CA GLU A 151 10.72 -44.94 2.11
C GLU A 151 11.94 -45.72 1.62
N ARG A 152 12.59 -45.30 0.52
CA ARG A 152 13.69 -46.04 -0.13
C ARG A 152 14.96 -45.20 -0.17
N GLY A 153 15.46 -44.77 0.98
CA GLY A 153 16.69 -43.96 1.01
C GLY A 153 17.12 -43.48 2.40
N GLU A 154 16.90 -44.28 3.44
CA GLU A 154 17.42 -44.01 4.78
C GLU A 154 18.71 -44.80 5.01
N SER A 155 19.85 -44.22 4.64
CA SER A 155 21.14 -44.52 5.29
C SER A 155 22.16 -43.46 4.90
N ASP A 156 22.89 -42.98 5.90
CA ASP A 156 24.08 -42.13 5.82
C ASP A 156 23.94 -40.59 5.90
N ARG A 157 24.26 -40.10 7.12
CA ARG A 157 25.10 -38.93 7.48
C ARG A 157 24.41 -37.58 7.77
N LYS A 158 24.63 -37.15 9.03
CA LYS A 158 24.78 -35.78 9.56
C LYS A 158 23.73 -34.73 9.15
N SER A 159 22.95 -34.30 10.14
CA SER A 159 21.91 -33.27 10.11
C SER A 159 22.25 -32.02 9.25
N PRO A 160 21.38 -31.57 8.33
CA PRO A 160 21.56 -30.31 7.64
C PRO A 160 20.82 -29.15 8.32
N VAL A 161 21.49 -28.01 8.24
CA VAL A 161 21.24 -26.71 8.87
C VAL A 161 19.93 -26.07 8.39
N LYS A 162 19.12 -25.58 9.34
CA LYS A 162 17.91 -24.79 9.10
C LYS A 162 18.29 -23.50 8.35
N ALA A 163 17.73 -23.28 7.15
CA ALA A 163 18.00 -22.11 6.33
C ALA A 163 17.86 -20.81 7.13
N ILE A 164 18.90 -19.98 7.14
CA ILE A 164 18.96 -18.72 7.88
C ILE A 164 17.96 -17.75 7.22
N SER A 165 17.05 -17.18 8.02
CA SER A 165 16.09 -16.18 7.53
C SER A 165 16.83 -14.94 7.02
N SER A 166 16.48 -14.44 5.83
CA SER A 166 17.06 -13.22 5.22
C SER A 166 17.00 -12.00 6.14
N THR A 167 16.01 -11.94 7.04
CA THR A 167 15.91 -10.91 8.09
C THR A 167 17.05 -11.01 9.09
N LYS A 168 17.43 -12.23 9.50
CA LYS A 168 18.55 -12.44 10.42
C LYS A 168 19.88 -12.11 9.75
N GLN A 169 20.06 -12.50 8.49
CA GLN A 169 21.25 -12.16 7.70
C GLN A 169 21.48 -10.64 7.63
N PHE A 170 20.42 -9.87 7.35
CA PHE A 170 20.52 -8.42 7.29
C PHE A 170 20.83 -7.80 8.67
N ILE A 171 20.19 -8.29 9.73
CA ILE A 171 20.41 -7.78 11.09
C ILE A 171 21.86 -8.00 11.54
N ASP A 172 22.37 -9.21 11.33
CA ASP A 172 23.73 -9.58 11.71
C ASP A 172 24.73 -8.72 10.94
N TRP A 173 24.50 -8.51 9.63
CA TRP A 173 25.29 -7.61 8.79
C TRP A 173 25.24 -6.15 9.26
N TYR A 174 24.05 -5.61 9.55
CA TYR A 174 23.87 -4.22 10.01
C TYR A 174 24.65 -3.95 11.30
N CYS A 175 24.61 -4.91 12.25
CA CYS A 175 25.32 -4.77 13.51
C CYS A 175 26.84 -4.81 13.32
N GLN A 176 27.34 -5.69 12.44
CA GLN A 176 28.76 -5.76 12.11
C GLN A 176 29.25 -4.47 11.43
N GLU A 177 28.50 -3.98 10.44
CA GLU A 177 28.86 -2.77 9.70
C GLU A 177 28.84 -1.52 10.60
N TYR A 178 27.82 -1.40 11.47
CA TYR A 178 27.75 -0.33 12.46
C TYR A 178 28.95 -0.36 13.42
N GLN A 179 29.28 -1.53 13.95
CA GLN A 179 30.42 -1.70 14.87
C GLN A 179 31.76 -1.39 14.19
N SER A 180 31.92 -1.78 12.93
CA SER A 180 33.11 -1.48 12.13
C SER A 180 33.32 0.02 11.94
N ARG A 181 32.25 0.78 11.69
CA ARG A 181 32.33 2.22 11.39
C ARG A 181 32.42 3.11 12.62
N PHE A 182 31.67 2.78 13.67
CA PHE A 182 31.55 3.64 14.85
C PHE A 182 32.30 3.11 16.07
N GLY A 183 32.86 1.89 16.01
CA GLY A 183 33.58 1.26 17.13
C GLY A 183 32.70 0.86 18.30
N GLU A 184 31.39 1.13 18.24
CA GLU A 184 30.42 0.84 19.29
C GLU A 184 29.48 -0.29 18.91
N LYS A 185 29.06 -1.07 19.90
CA LYS A 185 28.09 -2.14 19.68
C LYS A 185 26.70 -1.53 19.52
N TYR A 186 26.06 -1.83 18.39
CA TYR A 186 24.68 -1.43 18.17
C TYR A 186 23.72 -2.07 19.19
N ILE A 187 23.03 -1.25 19.98
CA ILE A 187 22.03 -1.70 20.96
C ILE A 187 20.70 -1.86 20.24
N MET A 188 20.29 -3.13 20.04
CA MET A 188 19.09 -3.48 19.30
C MET A 188 18.04 -4.13 20.20
N SER A 189 16.77 -3.81 19.97
CA SER A 189 15.59 -4.45 20.56
C SER A 189 14.96 -5.47 19.60
N GLY A 190 15.54 -6.67 19.48
CA GLY A 190 15.27 -7.65 18.41
C GLY A 190 13.81 -7.86 17.93
N ALA A 191 12.80 -7.75 18.81
CA ALA A 191 11.38 -7.81 18.40
C ALA A 191 10.93 -6.62 17.52
N LYS A 192 11.38 -5.40 17.85
CA LYS A 192 10.97 -4.16 17.17
C LYS A 192 11.70 -4.01 15.84
N GLU A 193 13.03 -4.10 15.83
CA GLU A 193 13.78 -3.97 14.57
C GLU A 193 13.54 -5.16 13.63
N GLY A 194 13.34 -6.37 14.16
CA GLY A 194 13.00 -7.54 13.35
C GLY A 194 11.69 -7.35 12.58
N SER A 195 10.66 -6.77 13.21
CA SER A 195 9.40 -6.44 12.54
C SER A 195 9.57 -5.37 11.46
N ILE A 196 10.40 -4.35 11.72
CA ILE A 196 10.70 -3.28 10.75
C ILE A 196 11.40 -3.84 9.51
N ILE A 197 12.45 -4.62 9.70
CA ILE A 197 13.25 -5.17 8.60
C ILE A 197 12.44 -6.19 7.80
N LYS A 198 11.62 -7.01 8.46
CA LYS A 198 10.70 -7.91 7.77
C LYS A 198 9.72 -7.14 6.86
N GLY A 199 9.25 -5.99 7.31
CA GLY A 199 8.43 -5.10 6.48
C GLY A 199 9.20 -4.52 5.29
N LEU A 200 10.45 -4.10 5.47
CA LEU A 200 11.28 -3.55 4.40
C LEU A 200 11.65 -4.59 3.34
N LEU A 201 12.01 -5.81 3.77
CA LEU A 201 12.33 -6.93 2.87
C LEU A 201 11.11 -7.46 2.10
N THR A 202 9.89 -7.01 2.42
CA THR A 202 8.69 -7.31 1.63
C THR A 202 8.66 -6.50 0.32
N SER A 203 9.33 -5.34 0.30
CA SER A 203 9.25 -4.38 -0.81
C SER A 203 10.60 -4.10 -1.48
N ILE A 204 11.70 -4.39 -0.81
CA ILE A 204 13.07 -4.08 -1.24
C ILE A 204 13.91 -5.35 -1.14
N SER A 205 14.78 -5.59 -2.12
CA SER A 205 15.70 -6.74 -2.09
C SER A 205 16.72 -6.61 -0.95
N LEU A 206 17.35 -7.72 -0.56
CA LEU A 206 18.36 -7.71 0.51
C LEU A 206 19.56 -6.82 0.15
N GLU A 207 20.02 -6.92 -1.10
CA GLU A 207 21.18 -6.18 -1.63
C GLU A 207 20.89 -4.67 -1.68
N ASP A 208 19.73 -4.26 -2.20
CA ASP A 208 19.32 -2.85 -2.24
C ASP A 208 19.21 -2.24 -0.83
N LEU A 209 18.80 -3.05 0.15
CA LEU A 209 18.67 -2.61 1.53
C LEU A 209 20.03 -2.36 2.17
N GLN A 210 21.03 -3.19 1.85
CA GLN A 210 22.43 -3.00 2.27
C GLN A 210 23.01 -1.72 1.65
N ASP A 211 22.84 -1.52 0.35
CA ASP A 211 23.32 -0.32 -0.36
C ASP A 211 22.72 0.97 0.20
N LYS A 212 21.41 0.95 0.49
CA LYS A 212 20.73 2.09 1.12
C LYS A 212 21.24 2.33 2.54
N THR A 213 21.61 1.27 3.26
CA THR A 213 22.17 1.39 4.61
C THR A 213 23.55 2.02 4.60
N ILE A 214 24.40 1.67 3.63
CA ILE A 214 25.72 2.30 3.48
C ILE A 214 25.55 3.81 3.24
N LYS A 215 24.66 4.19 2.31
CA LYS A 215 24.32 5.61 2.05
C LYS A 215 23.75 6.32 3.27
N PHE A 216 23.01 5.60 4.12
CA PHE A 216 22.48 6.14 5.36
C PHE A 216 23.60 6.44 6.36
N PHE A 217 24.58 5.55 6.50
CA PHE A 217 25.74 5.76 7.38
C PHE A 217 26.67 6.85 6.88
N GLU A 218 26.73 7.09 5.57
CA GLU A 218 27.55 8.15 4.95
C GLU A 218 26.84 9.51 4.88
N SER A 219 25.57 9.57 5.27
CA SER A 219 24.79 10.81 5.20
C SER A 219 25.25 11.83 6.25
N THR A 220 25.49 13.06 5.82
CA THR A 220 25.82 14.20 6.69
C THR A 220 24.58 14.98 7.14
N ASP A 221 23.39 14.37 7.08
CA ASP A 221 22.15 15.02 7.49
C ASP A 221 22.15 15.27 9.02
N ASP A 222 21.99 16.54 9.41
CA ASP A 222 21.92 17.01 10.80
C ASP A 222 20.89 16.22 11.64
N PHE A 223 19.78 15.81 11.03
CA PHE A 223 18.78 14.98 11.69
C PHE A 223 19.30 13.58 12.03
N ILE A 224 20.04 12.96 11.12
CA ILE A 224 20.60 11.61 11.30
C ILE A 224 21.70 11.65 12.36
N LEU A 225 22.55 12.68 12.33
CA LEU A 225 23.62 12.86 13.31
C LEU A 225 23.06 13.07 14.73
N ARG A 226 21.97 13.83 14.87
CA ARG A 226 21.33 14.06 16.18
C ARG A 226 20.50 12.86 16.67
N ALA A 227 19.76 12.21 15.78
CA ALA A 227 18.88 11.10 16.13
C ALA A 227 19.62 9.75 16.25
N GLY A 228 20.83 9.68 15.73
CA GLY A 228 21.66 8.48 15.67
C GLY A 228 21.26 7.53 14.54
N PHE A 229 22.20 6.69 14.13
CA PHE A 229 22.02 5.73 13.05
C PHE A 229 21.25 4.49 13.50
N THR A 230 20.01 4.67 13.93
CA THR A 230 19.11 3.57 14.34
C THR A 230 18.31 3.04 13.15
N ILE A 231 17.91 1.77 13.20
CA ILE A 231 17.07 1.13 12.16
C ILE A 231 15.72 1.83 12.00
N GLY A 232 15.19 2.45 13.07
CA GLY A 232 13.97 3.25 13.02
C GLY A 232 14.14 4.54 12.21
N VAL A 233 15.26 5.24 12.43
CA VAL A 233 15.62 6.44 11.65
C VAL A 233 15.91 6.05 10.21
N PHE A 234 16.64 4.96 9.97
CA PHE A 234 16.88 4.41 8.64
C PHE A 234 15.57 4.19 7.87
N LYS A 235 14.57 3.52 8.48
CA LYS A 235 13.24 3.34 7.87
C LYS A 235 12.59 4.67 7.47
N SER A 236 12.71 5.70 8.31
CA SER A 236 12.13 7.03 8.03
C SER A 236 12.82 7.75 6.87
N GLN A 237 14.12 7.50 6.67
CA GLN A 237 14.92 8.14 5.63
C GLN A 237 15.05 7.29 4.35
N ILE A 238 14.62 6.03 4.35
CA ILE A 238 14.83 5.09 3.23
C ILE A 238 14.29 5.59 1.88
N ASN A 239 13.20 6.36 1.90
CA ASN A 239 12.59 6.95 0.71
C ASN A 239 13.36 8.19 0.22
N LYS A 240 14.02 8.91 1.12
CA LYS A 240 14.92 10.03 0.77
C LYS A 240 16.28 9.55 0.27
N LEU A 241 16.68 8.34 0.68
CA LEU A 241 17.88 7.63 0.22
C LEU A 241 17.67 6.88 -1.11
N HIS A 242 16.53 7.05 -1.77
CA HIS A 242 16.49 6.74 -3.20
C HIS A 242 17.47 7.64 -3.92
N PRO A 243 18.21 7.14 -4.92
CA PRO A 243 18.92 8.02 -5.81
C PRO A 243 17.87 8.92 -6.48
N VAL A 244 17.76 10.15 -6.02
CA VAL A 244 17.25 11.26 -6.83
C VAL A 244 18.29 11.44 -7.93
N ARG A 245 18.23 10.60 -8.96
CA ARG A 245 18.90 10.70 -10.29
C ARG A 245 18.99 9.31 -10.95
N GLN A 246 17.86 8.80 -11.39
CA GLN A 246 17.84 7.94 -12.59
C GLN A 246 16.52 8.00 -13.36
N ALA A 247 15.49 8.69 -12.84
CA ALA A 247 14.27 8.97 -13.59
C ALA A 247 14.41 10.19 -14.52
N PHE A 248 15.23 11.19 -14.20
CA PHE A 248 15.26 12.45 -14.97
C PHE A 248 15.86 12.30 -16.39
N SER A 249 16.80 11.38 -16.59
CA SER A 249 17.38 11.06 -17.91
C SER A 249 16.50 10.14 -18.76
N GLN A 250 15.54 9.44 -18.14
CA GLN A 250 14.59 8.54 -18.78
C GLN A 250 13.24 9.22 -19.10
N LEU A 251 12.99 10.42 -18.55
CA LEU A 251 11.79 11.20 -18.88
C LEU A 251 11.87 11.71 -20.32
N PRO A 252 10.74 11.77 -21.05
CA PRO A 252 10.68 12.39 -22.36
C PRO A 252 11.28 13.80 -22.33
N GLU A 253 12.04 14.19 -23.36
CA GLU A 253 12.78 15.46 -23.40
C GLU A 253 11.89 16.68 -23.12
N LYS A 254 10.63 16.62 -23.59
CA LYS A 254 9.58 17.61 -23.33
C LYS A 254 9.32 17.81 -21.84
N THR A 255 9.26 16.73 -21.07
CA THR A 255 9.02 16.75 -19.62
C THR A 255 10.19 17.37 -18.86
N ARG A 256 11.43 17.11 -19.31
CA ARG A 256 12.63 17.73 -18.70
C ARG A 256 12.67 19.24 -18.91
N LYS A 257 12.37 19.70 -20.13
CA LYS A 257 12.30 21.13 -20.45
C LYS A 257 11.25 21.85 -19.63
N ASN A 258 10.09 21.23 -19.43
CA ASN A 258 9.00 21.79 -18.63
C ASN A 258 9.36 21.90 -17.14
N ILE A 259 10.01 20.89 -16.57
CA ILE A 259 10.45 20.93 -15.16
C ILE A 259 11.55 21.97 -14.96
N ALA A 260 12.52 22.07 -15.87
CA ALA A 260 13.56 23.09 -15.82
C ALA A 260 13.00 24.51 -15.94
N ALA A 261 12.00 24.73 -16.80
CA ALA A 261 11.28 26.00 -16.90
C ALA A 261 10.54 26.34 -15.61
N TYR A 262 9.84 25.37 -15.02
CA TYR A 262 9.15 25.54 -13.73
C TYR A 262 10.13 25.91 -12.59
N GLN A 263 11.27 25.22 -12.49
CA GLN A 263 12.29 25.50 -11.47
C GLN A 263 12.92 26.90 -11.64
N SER A 264 13.11 27.34 -12.88
CA SER A 264 13.60 28.70 -13.18
C SER A 264 12.59 29.77 -12.75
N ILE A 265 11.30 29.55 -13.02
CA ILE A 265 10.20 30.44 -12.62
C ILE A 265 10.04 30.46 -11.10
N ALA A 266 10.01 29.29 -10.45
CA ALA A 266 9.88 29.20 -8.99
C ALA A 266 11.02 29.91 -8.25
N LYS A 267 12.25 29.84 -8.78
CA LYS A 267 13.41 30.54 -8.22
C LYS A 267 13.36 32.05 -8.45
N LYS A 268 12.74 32.51 -9.55
CA LYS A 268 12.55 33.93 -9.86
C LYS A 268 11.43 34.56 -9.04
N GLU A 269 10.38 33.79 -8.74
CA GLU A 269 9.21 34.22 -7.97
C GLU A 269 9.35 34.00 -6.46
N GLY A 270 10.45 33.40 -5.99
CA GLY A 270 10.72 33.21 -4.56
C GLY A 270 9.90 32.11 -3.90
N TRP A 271 9.42 31.12 -4.66
CA TRP A 271 8.56 30.03 -4.17
C TRP A 271 9.35 28.83 -3.64
N ASN A 272 10.46 29.09 -2.94
CA ASN A 272 11.22 28.04 -2.27
C ASN A 272 11.02 28.18 -0.75
N ASP A 273 10.08 27.40 -0.23
CA ASP A 273 10.08 26.88 1.15
C ASP A 273 10.04 25.34 1.08
#